data_AF-A0AAV5VZ55-F1
#
_entry.id   AF-A0AAV5VZ55-F1
#
_cell.length_a   1.000
_cell.length_b   1.000
_cell.length_c   1.000
_cell.angle_alpha   90.00
_cell.angle_beta   90.00
_cell.angle_gamma   90.00
#
_symmetry.space_group_name_H-M   'P 1'
#
loop_
_entity.id
_entity.type
_entity.pdbx_description
1 polymer ?
#
loop_
_entity_poly.entity_id
_entity_poly.type
_entity_poly.pdbx_seq_one_letter_code
_entity_poly.pdbx_strand_id
1 'polypeptide(L)'
;MSYRITLNSASGFTFDGISIEYCVDLPSNFKTLPDTETNGRTMQCFSRRDENHDSTFHIDHSIEFTCLLRPSSISFPLFPPRIRLGIVSRDAWGRQYCAGYGVLSLPITPTVNESLSVNCWR
;
A
#
# COMPACT_ATOMS: atom_id res chain seq x y z
N MET A 1 -17.85 -4.97 2.12
CA MET A 1 -16.76 -5.29 1.18
C MET A 1 -15.56 -5.66 2.02
N SER A 2 -14.88 -6.75 1.68
CA SER A 2 -13.68 -7.20 2.39
C SER A 2 -12.51 -7.19 1.43
N TYR A 3 -11.39 -6.62 1.88
CA TYR A 3 -10.17 -6.48 1.11
C TYR A 3 -9.06 -7.26 1.80
N ARG A 4 -8.30 -7.99 0.99
CA ARG A 4 -7.01 -8.57 1.37
C ARG A 4 -5.99 -8.15 0.32
N ILE A 5 -5.02 -7.36 0.73
CA ILE A 5 -3.99 -6.81 -0.14
C ILE A 5 -2.66 -7.36 0.35
N THR A 6 -1.89 -7.97 -0.54
CA THR A 6 -0.53 -8.43 -0.22
C THR A 6 0.49 -7.57 -0.97
N LEU A 7 1.38 -6.92 -0.22
CA LEU A 7 2.55 -6.24 -0.75
C LEU A 7 3.62 -7.30 -1.05
N ASN A 8 3.76 -7.69 -2.31
CA ASN A 8 4.65 -8.79 -2.71
C ASN A 8 6.10 -8.33 -2.85
N SER A 9 6.34 -7.35 -3.73
CA SER A 9 7.68 -6.88 -4.05
C SER A 9 7.71 -5.42 -4.43
N ALA A 10 8.91 -4.84 -4.39
CA ALA A 10 9.22 -3.52 -4.90
C ALA A 10 10.58 -3.54 -5.58
N SER A 11 10.80 -2.72 -6.60
CA SER A 11 12.05 -2.68 -7.37
C SER A 11 12.27 -1.28 -7.95
N GLY A 12 13.44 -1.05 -8.55
CA GLY A 12 13.77 0.22 -9.20
C GLY A 12 14.28 1.32 -8.26
N PHE A 13 14.66 0.96 -7.03
CA PHE A 13 15.26 1.89 -6.06
C PHE A 13 16.79 1.78 -6.06
N THR A 14 17.48 2.92 -5.98
CA THR A 14 18.96 2.99 -5.99
C THR A 14 19.59 2.85 -4.60
N PHE A 15 18.77 2.76 -3.55
CA PHE A 15 19.16 2.63 -2.16
C PHE A 15 18.77 1.26 -1.61
N ASP A 16 19.30 0.89 -0.45
CA ASP A 16 19.00 -0.38 0.21
C ASP A 16 18.32 -0.15 1.55
N GLY A 17 17.56 -1.15 2.01
CA GLY A 17 16.79 -1.06 3.25
C GLY A 17 15.58 -0.13 3.12
N ILE A 18 14.42 -0.68 2.78
CA ILE A 18 13.15 0.04 2.68
C ILE A 18 12.13 -0.50 3.68
N SER A 19 11.22 0.36 4.11
CA SER A 19 9.97 -0.03 4.76
C SER A 19 8.83 0.68 4.06
N ILE A 20 7.66 0.04 3.97
CA ILE A 20 6.49 0.61 3.30
C ILE A 20 5.50 1.07 4.36
N GLU A 21 5.24 2.37 4.41
CA GLU A 21 4.10 2.93 5.11
C GLU A 21 2.87 2.81 4.22
N TYR A 22 1.74 2.38 4.78
CA TYR A 22 0.49 2.27 4.06
C TYR A 22 -0.64 2.94 4.82
N CYS A 23 -1.63 3.42 4.08
CA CYS A 23 -2.86 3.96 4.63
C CYS A 23 -3.99 3.76 3.63
N VAL A 24 -5.09 3.15 4.07
CA VAL A 24 -6.31 3.03 3.27
C VAL A 24 -7.18 4.26 3.51
N ASP A 25 -7.40 5.00 2.43
CA ASP A 25 -8.34 6.10 2.37
C ASP A 25 -9.72 5.59 1.98
N LEU A 26 -10.66 5.76 2.90
CA LEU A 26 -12.05 5.46 2.68
C LEU A 26 -12.84 6.76 2.47
N PRO A 27 -13.74 6.82 1.47
CA PRO A 27 -14.67 7.92 1.34
C PRO A 27 -15.58 8.03 2.58
N SER A 28 -16.15 9.21 2.84
CA SER A 28 -16.92 9.51 4.06
C SER A 28 -18.16 8.65 4.28
N ASN A 29 -18.71 8.07 3.21
CA ASN A 29 -19.85 7.15 3.26
C ASN A 29 -19.45 5.69 3.51
N PHE A 30 -18.16 5.38 3.64
CA PHE A 30 -17.69 4.07 4.09
C PHE A 30 -17.44 4.06 5.60
N LYS A 31 -17.51 2.87 6.19
CA LYS A 31 -17.14 2.61 7.59
C LYS A 31 -16.38 1.29 7.68
N THR A 32 -15.25 1.26 8.36
CA THR A 32 -14.47 0.04 8.66
C THR A 32 -15.18 -0.85 9.69
N LEU A 33 -14.94 -2.17 9.60
CA LEU A 33 -15.35 -3.17 10.59
C LEU A 33 -14.24 -4.21 10.79
N PRO A 34 -13.88 -4.55 12.05
CA PRO A 34 -13.97 -3.71 13.26
C PRO A 34 -13.22 -2.37 13.06
N ASP A 35 -13.00 -1.58 14.10
CA ASP A 35 -12.10 -0.40 14.05
C ASP A 35 -10.63 -0.84 13.89
N THR A 36 -10.35 -1.59 12.83
CA THR A 36 -9.01 -2.08 12.50
C THR A 36 -8.19 -0.91 11.98
N GLU A 37 -6.95 -0.82 12.43
CA GLU A 37 -6.00 0.15 11.89
C GLU A 37 -5.84 -0.10 10.38
N THR A 38 -6.30 0.86 9.58
CA THR A 38 -6.15 0.82 8.12
C THR A 38 -4.86 1.50 7.65
N ASN A 39 -3.98 1.81 8.59
CA ASN A 39 -2.68 2.35 8.34
C ASN A 39 -1.64 1.53 9.12
N GLY A 40 -0.40 1.60 8.67
CA GLY A 40 0.67 0.86 9.30
C GLY A 40 1.97 0.99 8.53
N ARG A 41 2.95 0.23 8.97
CA ARG A 41 4.28 0.20 8.37
C ARG A 41 4.84 -1.21 8.39
N THR A 42 5.42 -1.62 7.27
CA THR A 42 6.11 -2.91 7.19
C THR A 42 7.42 -2.88 7.98
N MET A 43 7.95 -4.07 8.27
CA MET A 43 9.34 -4.19 8.69
C MET A 43 10.27 -3.69 7.58
N GLN A 44 11.48 -3.30 7.98
CA GLN A 44 12.52 -2.93 7.03
C GLN A 44 12.98 -4.19 6.28
N CYS A 45 13.04 -4.11 4.96
CA CYS A 45 13.46 -5.15 4.05
C CYS A 45 14.65 -4.65 3.22
N PHE A 46 15.60 -5.54 2.95
CA PHE A 46 16.78 -5.27 2.14
C PHE A 46 16.64 -5.94 0.79
N SER A 47 17.21 -5.30 -0.23
CA SER A 47 17.13 -5.79 -1.60
C SER A 47 17.97 -7.04 -1.80
N ARG A 48 17.46 -7.93 -2.63
CA ARG A 48 18.23 -8.99 -3.25
C ARG A 48 18.52 -8.57 -4.69
N ARG A 49 19.78 -8.63 -5.09
CA ARG A 49 20.16 -8.45 -6.50
C ARG A 49 19.95 -9.75 -7.25
N ASP A 50 19.35 -9.64 -8.42
CA ASP A 50 19.28 -10.75 -9.37
C ASP A 50 20.54 -10.80 -10.26
N GLU A 51 20.55 -11.74 -11.21
CA GLU A 51 21.63 -11.94 -12.17
C GLU A 51 21.82 -10.75 -13.13
N ASN A 52 20.79 -9.90 -13.27
CA ASN A 52 20.81 -8.69 -14.09
C ASN A 52 21.24 -7.44 -13.31
N HIS A 53 21.65 -7.61 -12.04
CA HIS A 53 21.95 -6.52 -11.10
C HIS A 53 20.76 -5.64 -10.71
N ASP A 54 19.52 -6.09 -10.96
CA ASP A 54 18.34 -5.39 -10.52
C ASP A 54 18.06 -5.67 -9.04
N SER A 55 17.91 -4.60 -8.26
CA SER A 55 17.58 -4.68 -6.84
C SER A 55 16.07 -4.88 -6.65
N THR A 56 15.68 -6.04 -6.11
CA THR A 56 14.29 -6.36 -5.76
C THR A 56 14.14 -6.57 -4.26
N PHE A 57 13.12 -5.96 -3.66
CA PHE A 57 12.73 -6.12 -2.27
C PHE A 57 11.54 -7.07 -2.18
N HIS A 58 11.61 -8.08 -1.32
CA HIS A 58 10.51 -9.01 -1.06
C HIS A 58 9.88 -8.67 0.29
N ILE A 59 8.61 -8.23 0.29
CA ILE A 59 7.97 -7.62 1.48
C ILE A 59 7.01 -8.57 2.19
N ASP A 60 6.30 -9.42 1.43
CA ASP A 60 5.28 -10.38 1.89
C ASP A 60 4.44 -9.87 3.09
N HIS A 61 3.81 -8.71 2.92
CA HIS A 61 3.01 -8.08 3.98
C HIS A 61 1.55 -8.01 3.58
N SER A 62 0.67 -8.55 4.42
CA SER A 62 -0.78 -8.59 4.17
C SER A 62 -1.51 -7.51 4.96
N ILE A 63 -2.41 -6.82 4.28
CA ILE A 63 -3.32 -5.80 4.83
C ILE A 63 -4.73 -6.32 4.61
N GLU A 64 -5.48 -6.51 5.70
CA GLU A 64 -6.84 -7.02 5.65
C GLU A 64 -7.78 -6.06 6.36
N PHE A 65 -8.87 -5.69 5.69
CA PHE A 65 -9.91 -4.85 6.29
C PHE A 65 -11.25 -5.09 5.63
N THR A 66 -12.32 -4.88 6.39
CA THR A 66 -13.69 -4.88 5.89
C THR A 66 -14.26 -3.47 6.01
N CYS A 67 -14.96 -3.01 4.97
CA CYS A 67 -15.70 -1.76 5.00
C CYS A 67 -17.15 -1.92 4.51
N LEU A 68 -18.06 -1.18 5.12
CA LEU A 68 -19.46 -1.10 4.75
C LEU A 68 -19.76 0.25 4.11
N LEU A 69 -20.57 0.22 3.05
CA LEU A 69 -21.18 1.42 2.49
C LEU A 69 -22.40 1.79 3.35
N ARG A 70 -22.49 3.03 3.82
CA ARG A 70 -23.62 3.51 4.62
C ARG A 70 -24.88 3.63 3.75
N PRO A 71 -26.00 2.97 4.10
CA PRO A 71 -27.21 2.95 3.28
C PRO A 71 -27.86 4.33 3.04
N SER A 72 -27.64 5.30 3.94
CA SER A 72 -28.27 6.62 3.87
C SER A 72 -27.52 7.63 2.99
N SER A 73 -26.39 7.26 2.37
CA SER A 73 -25.72 8.16 1.41
C SER A 73 -26.42 8.09 0.06
N ILE A 74 -27.34 9.03 -0.19
CA ILE A 74 -27.98 9.24 -1.51
C ILE A 74 -26.92 9.62 -2.58
N SER A 75 -25.73 10.03 -2.15
CA SER A 75 -24.60 10.33 -3.03
C SER A 75 -23.72 9.10 -3.27
N PHE A 76 -23.40 8.83 -4.54
CA PHE A 76 -22.28 7.97 -4.91
C PHE A 76 -21.00 8.44 -4.22
N PRO A 77 -20.11 7.53 -3.79
CA PRO A 77 -18.82 7.93 -3.23
C PRO A 77 -18.05 8.76 -4.26
N LEU A 78 -17.50 9.90 -3.83
CA LEU A 78 -16.70 10.81 -4.66
C LEU A 78 -15.50 10.11 -5.32
N PHE A 79 -15.02 9.03 -4.72
CA PHE A 79 -13.93 8.19 -5.23
C PHE A 79 -14.08 6.76 -4.69
N PRO A 80 -13.54 5.73 -5.36
CA PRO A 80 -13.43 4.39 -4.79
C PRO A 80 -12.47 4.38 -3.60
N PRO A 81 -12.57 3.43 -2.64
CA PRO A 81 -11.51 3.19 -1.64
C PRO A 81 -10.12 3.19 -2.28
N ARG A 82 -9.11 3.75 -1.62
CA ARG A 82 -7.74 3.81 -2.14
C ARG A 82 -6.74 3.36 -1.09
N ILE A 83 -5.61 2.84 -1.54
CA ILE A 83 -4.43 2.63 -0.70
C ILE A 83 -3.33 3.60 -1.12
N ARG A 84 -2.81 4.34 -0.13
CA ARG A 84 -1.59 5.13 -0.26
C ARG A 84 -0.42 4.31 0.25
N LEU A 85 0.69 4.38 -0.48
CA LEU A 85 1.94 3.71 -0.13
C LEU A 85 3.05 4.76 -0.08
N GLY A 86 3.78 4.82 1.02
CA GLY A 86 5.00 5.60 1.19
C GLY A 86 6.19 4.68 1.35
N ILE A 87 7.16 4.77 0.46
CA ILE A 87 8.43 4.07 0.57
C ILE A 87 9.34 4.90 1.47
N VAL A 88 9.74 4.33 2.60
CA VAL A 88 10.64 4.99 3.56
C VAL A 88 11.97 4.27 3.57
N SER A 89 13.05 5.03 3.41
CA SER A 89 14.43 4.54 3.54
C SER A 89 15.20 5.39 4.56
N ARG A 90 16.46 5.03 4.82
CA ARG A 90 17.35 5.74 5.73
C ARG A 90 18.58 6.25 5.00
N ASP A 91 19.02 7.45 5.36
CA ASP A 91 20.29 7.99 4.87
C ASP A 91 21.49 7.38 5.63
N ALA A 92 22.70 7.78 5.25
CA ALA A 92 23.94 7.32 5.89
C ALA A 92 24.05 7.70 7.38
N TRP A 93 23.24 8.65 7.86
CA TRP A 93 23.17 9.08 9.25
C TRP A 93 21.98 8.46 10.00
N GLY A 94 21.29 7.49 9.39
CA GLY A 94 20.16 6.77 9.97
C GLY A 94 18.85 7.56 10.02
N ARG A 95 18.80 8.76 9.42
CA ARG A 95 17.60 9.59 9.36
C ARG A 95 16.64 9.02 8.33
N GLN A 96 15.36 8.97 8.67
CA GLN A 96 14.33 8.46 7.78
C GLN A 96 13.91 9.52 6.77
N TYR A 97 13.68 9.12 5.53
CA TYR A 97 13.13 9.99 4.49
C TYR A 97 12.15 9.23 3.60
N CYS A 98 11.19 9.96 3.01
CA CYS A 98 10.29 9.44 2.00
C CYS A 98 11.04 9.31 0.67
N ALA A 99 11.26 8.07 0.27
CA ALA A 99 12.03 7.69 -0.91
C ALA A 99 11.15 7.41 -2.13
N GLY A 100 9.84 7.27 -1.92
CA GLY A 100 8.86 7.09 -2.99
C GLY A 100 7.44 7.17 -2.45
N TYR A 101 6.47 7.54 -3.28
CA TYR A 101 5.06 7.54 -2.87
C TYR A 101 4.12 7.18 -4.03
N GLY A 102 3.13 6.34 -3.76
CA GLY A 102 2.16 5.87 -4.75
C GLY A 102 0.74 5.78 -4.20
N VAL A 103 -0.24 5.81 -5.09
CA VAL A 103 -1.66 5.65 -4.75
C VAL A 103 -2.31 4.69 -5.72
N LEU A 104 -3.12 3.78 -5.19
CA LEU A 104 -3.89 2.84 -5.98
C LEU A 104 -5.36 2.88 -5.57
N SER A 105 -6.26 3.00 -6.55
CA SER A 105 -7.70 2.84 -6.30
C SER A 105 -8.05 1.36 -6.23
N LEU A 106 -8.77 0.97 -5.19
CA LEU A 106 -9.21 -0.40 -4.96
C LEU A 106 -10.54 -0.63 -5.70
N PRO A 107 -10.72 -1.81 -6.29
CA PRO A 107 -11.96 -2.14 -6.98
C PRO A 107 -13.13 -2.20 -5.98
N ILE A 108 -14.28 -1.65 -6.37
CA ILE A 108 -15.52 -1.71 -5.58
C ILE A 108 -16.27 -3.04 -5.85
N THR A 109 -16.06 -3.60 -7.04
CA THR A 109 -16.57 -4.92 -7.42
C THR A 109 -15.59 -6.01 -7.03
N PRO A 110 -16.06 -7.17 -6.54
CA PRO A 110 -15.20 -8.34 -6.34
C PRO A 110 -14.50 -8.66 -7.66
N THR A 111 -13.18 -8.59 -7.66
CA THR A 111 -12.35 -8.91 -8.83
C THR A 111 -11.41 -10.03 -8.39
N VAL A 112 -11.20 -11.03 -9.25
CA VAL A 112 -10.38 -12.19 -8.92
C VAL A 112 -8.92 -11.87 -9.23
N ASN A 113 -8.06 -11.87 -8.20
CA ASN A 113 -6.60 -11.97 -8.28
C ASN A 113 -5.91 -11.10 -9.34
N GLU A 114 -6.04 -9.79 -9.26
CA GLU A 114 -5.24 -8.88 -10.09
C GLU A 114 -3.93 -8.51 -9.38
N SER A 115 -2.81 -8.88 -10.01
CA SER A 115 -1.50 -8.31 -9.66
C SER A 115 -1.44 -6.88 -10.17
N LEU A 116 -1.49 -5.91 -9.26
CA LEU A 116 -1.44 -4.49 -9.57
C LEU A 116 -0.05 -3.93 -9.26
N SER A 117 0.51 -3.17 -10.20
CA SER A 117 1.74 -2.41 -9.98
C SER A 117 1.39 -0.96 -9.65
N VAL A 118 2.07 -0.41 -8.64
CA VAL A 118 1.92 0.99 -8.24
C VAL A 118 3.23 1.70 -8.53
N ASN A 119 3.22 2.57 -9.53
CA ASN A 119 4.35 3.45 -9.78
C ASN A 119 4.46 4.45 -8.62
N CYS A 120 5.59 4.39 -7.92
CA CYS A 120 5.91 5.35 -6.87
C CYS A 120 6.66 6.53 -7.48
N TRP A 121 6.26 7.75 -7.12
CA TRP A 121 6.94 8.98 -7.53
C TRP A 121 8.12 9.30 -6.59
N ARG A 122 9.17 9.86 -7.19
CA ARG A 122 10.60 9.93 -6.81
C ARG A 122 11.45 8.82 -7.39
#